data_AF-A0A8X6FPZ6-F1
#
_entry.id   AF-A0A8X6FPZ6-F1
#
_cell.length_a   1.000
_cell.length_b   1.000
_cell.length_c   1.000
_cell.angle_alpha   90.00
_cell.angle_beta   90.00
_cell.angle_gamma   90.00
#
_symmetry.space_group_name_H-M   'P 1'
#
loop_
_entity.id
_entity.type
_entity.pdbx_description
1 polymer ?
#
loop_
_entity_poly.entity_id
_entity_poly.type
_entity_poly.pdbx_seq_one_letter_code
_entity_poly.pdbx_strand_id
1 'polypeptide(L)'
;MVERISSSTIRSFHQVRNKDSTINIRVGDIVLLQEDVRPRHMWKKARVMNLHQGRDGKMISYELRVNGRNVTRPVQLVIPLEIDQGGEVVRNEIKCTV
;
A
#
# COMPACT_ATOMS: atom_id res chain seq x y z
N MET A 1 -36.85 -31.42 -21.74
CA MET A 1 -36.95 -30.32 -20.76
C MET A 1 -35.83 -30.51 -19.74
N VAL A 2 -34.69 -29.84 -19.93
CA VAL A 2 -33.73 -29.50 -18.87
C VAL A 2 -33.14 -28.14 -19.24
N GLU A 3 -33.18 -27.20 -18.30
CA GLU A 3 -33.03 -25.77 -18.55
C GLU A 3 -31.58 -25.37 -18.77
N ARG A 4 -31.37 -24.48 -19.76
CA ARG A 4 -30.10 -23.80 -20.02
C ARG A 4 -29.91 -22.75 -18.93
N ILE A 5 -28.99 -22.98 -18.01
CA ILE A 5 -28.60 -21.94 -17.05
C ILE A 5 -27.99 -20.78 -17.84
N SER A 6 -28.67 -19.63 -17.81
CA SER A 6 -28.22 -18.37 -18.42
C SER A 6 -26.92 -17.91 -17.76
N SER A 7 -25.86 -17.73 -18.54
CA SER A 7 -24.51 -17.37 -18.10
C SER A 7 -24.35 -15.95 -17.53
N SER A 8 -25.44 -15.26 -17.15
CA SER A 8 -25.41 -13.82 -16.88
C SER A 8 -25.08 -13.40 -15.45
N THR A 9 -24.90 -14.33 -14.49
CA THR A 9 -24.79 -13.93 -13.06
C THR A 9 -23.49 -14.40 -12.39
N ILE A 10 -22.34 -13.95 -12.89
CA ILE A 10 -21.04 -14.02 -12.15
C ILE A 10 -20.39 -12.63 -12.00
N ARG A 11 -21.06 -11.56 -12.43
CA ARG A 11 -20.47 -10.21 -12.42
C ARG A 11 -20.47 -9.48 -11.05
N SER A 12 -20.90 -10.12 -9.96
CA SER A 12 -21.26 -9.39 -8.73
C SER A 12 -20.62 -9.89 -7.44
N PHE A 13 -19.32 -10.27 -7.43
CA PHE A 13 -18.67 -10.66 -6.15
C PHE A 13 -17.26 -10.11 -5.87
N HIS A 14 -16.69 -9.26 -6.72
CA HIS A 14 -15.40 -8.62 -6.43
C HIS A 14 -15.51 -7.10 -6.36
N GLN A 15 -16.53 -6.58 -5.67
CA GLN A 15 -16.43 -5.22 -5.17
C GLN A 15 -15.53 -5.26 -3.93
N VAL A 16 -14.22 -5.21 -4.14
CA VAL A 16 -13.27 -4.92 -3.07
C VAL A 16 -13.67 -3.54 -2.58
N ARG A 17 -14.32 -3.48 -1.42
CA ARG A 17 -14.46 -2.24 -0.66
C ARG A 17 -13.04 -1.84 -0.28
N ASN A 18 -12.39 -1.09 -1.16
CA ASN A 18 -11.23 -0.32 -0.78
C ASN A 18 -11.80 0.72 0.18
N LYS A 19 -11.82 0.41 1.48
CA LYS A 19 -11.91 1.47 2.47
C LYS A 19 -10.66 2.27 2.22
N ASP A 20 -10.80 3.34 1.44
CA ASP A 20 -9.87 4.47 1.43
C ASP A 20 -9.96 5.14 2.81
N SER A 21 -9.74 4.39 3.88
CA SER A 21 -9.14 4.94 5.07
C SER A 21 -7.85 5.55 4.54
N THR A 22 -7.81 6.87 4.51
CA THR A 22 -6.72 7.71 4.03
C THR A 22 -5.52 7.51 4.94
N ILE A 23 -4.95 6.31 4.91
CA ILE A 23 -3.77 5.95 5.67
C ILE A 23 -2.61 6.64 4.99
N ASN A 24 -2.28 7.81 5.50
CA ASN A 24 -1.18 8.62 5.02
C ASN A 24 0.12 8.04 5.57
N ILE A 25 0.78 7.20 4.77
CA ILE A 25 2.11 6.68 5.07
C ILE A 25 3.13 7.81 4.97
N ARG A 26 3.97 7.95 5.99
CA ARG A 26 5.00 8.99 6.10
C ARG A 26 6.39 8.40 6.11
N VAL A 27 7.37 9.25 5.84
CA VAL A 27 8.78 8.90 6.06
C VAL A 27 8.97 8.59 7.55
N GLY A 28 9.61 7.46 7.83
CA GLY A 28 9.84 6.97 9.17
C GLY A 28 8.89 5.85 9.61
N ASP A 29 7.72 5.72 8.96
CA ASP A 29 6.71 4.72 9.33
C ASP A 29 7.18 3.29 9.09
N ILE A 30 6.66 2.37 9.90
CA ILE A 30 6.86 0.94 9.71
C ILE A 30 5.68 0.35 8.94
N VAL A 31 5.99 -0.31 7.84
CA VAL A 31 5.04 -0.91 6.90
C VAL A 31 5.37 -2.39 6.67
N LEU A 32 4.40 -3.15 6.18
CA LEU A 32 4.61 -4.51 5.68
C LEU A 32 4.80 -4.48 4.17
N LEU A 33 5.78 -5.25 3.69
CA LEU A 33 6.03 -5.44 2.28
C LEU A 33 5.40 -6.76 1.81
N GLN A 34 4.42 -6.65 0.92
CA GLN A 34 3.81 -7.80 0.26
C GLN A 34 4.80 -8.45 -0.71
N GLU A 35 4.97 -9.77 -0.58
CA GLU A 35 5.76 -10.61 -1.48
C GLU A 35 4.86 -11.75 -1.97
N ASP A 36 4.72 -11.92 -3.29
CA ASP A 36 3.78 -12.90 -3.88
C ASP A 36 4.10 -14.35 -3.52
N VAL A 37 5.39 -14.67 -3.39
CA VAL A 37 5.88 -16.03 -3.12
C VAL A 37 5.72 -16.40 -1.65
N ARG A 38 5.55 -15.42 -0.74
CA ARG A 38 5.51 -15.66 0.70
C ARG A 38 4.11 -15.51 1.26
N PRO A 39 3.70 -16.41 2.17
CA PRO A 39 2.44 -16.24 2.87
C PRO A 39 2.45 -14.95 3.71
N ARG A 40 1.28 -14.36 3.93
CA ARG A 40 1.11 -13.05 4.59
C ARG A 40 1.85 -12.90 5.93
N HIS A 41 1.90 -13.97 6.74
CA HIS A 41 2.59 -13.94 8.04
C HIS A 41 4.12 -13.88 7.93
N MET A 42 4.68 -14.12 6.74
CA MET A 42 6.12 -14.03 6.45
C MET A 42 6.50 -12.76 5.69
N TRP A 43 5.56 -11.84 5.46
CA TRP A 43 5.86 -10.56 4.84
C TRP A 43 6.82 -9.76 5.70
N LYS A 44 7.77 -9.09 5.04
CA LYS A 44 8.84 -8.39 5.74
C LYS A 44 8.35 -7.04 6.24
N LYS A 45 8.78 -6.66 7.44
CA LYS A 45 8.64 -5.29 7.93
C LYS A 45 9.70 -4.41 7.29
N ALA A 46 9.31 -3.19 6.96
CA ALA A 46 10.17 -2.21 6.34
C ALA A 46 9.94 -0.83 6.96
N ARG A 47 10.97 0.00 7.01
CA ARG A 47 10.84 1.41 7.36
C ARG A 47 10.78 2.26 6.10
N VAL A 48 9.83 3.18 6.01
CA VAL A 48 9.73 4.11 4.89
C VAL A 48 10.87 5.13 4.99
N MET A 49 11.69 5.22 3.95
CA MET A 49 12.82 6.14 3.87
C MET A 49 12.49 7.35 3.00
N ASN A 50 11.85 7.14 1.85
CA ASN A 50 11.44 8.20 0.93
C ASN A 50 10.13 7.85 0.21
N LEU A 51 9.53 8.88 -0.38
CA LEU A 51 8.26 8.86 -1.08
C LEU A 51 8.48 9.30 -2.53
N HIS A 52 8.01 8.54 -3.51
CA HIS A 52 8.08 8.92 -4.92
C HIS A 52 6.68 9.17 -5.47
N GLN A 53 6.47 10.40 -5.96
CA GLN A 53 5.25 10.81 -6.62
C GLN A 53 5.38 10.65 -8.13
N GLY A 54 4.27 10.27 -8.76
CA GLY A 54 4.12 10.33 -10.21
C GLY A 54 3.80 11.75 -10.69
N ARG A 55 3.64 11.89 -12.01
CA ARG A 55 3.32 13.18 -12.65
C ARG A 55 2.02 13.81 -12.11
N ASP A 56 1.05 12.99 -11.71
CA ASP A 56 -0.25 13.45 -11.20
C ASP A 56 -0.22 13.82 -9.71
N GLY A 57 0.96 13.89 -9.08
CA GLY A 57 1.13 14.14 -7.64
C GLY A 57 0.75 12.97 -6.74
N LYS A 58 0.28 11.86 -7.31
CA LYS A 58 -0.06 10.63 -6.58
C LYS A 58 1.17 9.81 -6.27
N MET A 59 1.22 9.19 -5.09
CA MET A 59 2.31 8.29 -4.71
C MET A 59 2.28 7.04 -5.60
N ILE A 60 3.41 6.76 -6.26
CA ILE A 60 3.57 5.57 -7.11
C ILE A 60 4.42 4.51 -6.42
N SER A 61 5.45 4.92 -5.67
CA SER A 61 6.39 4.00 -5.01
C SER A 61 6.99 4.60 -3.74
N TYR A 62 7.43 3.70 -2.86
CA TYR A 62 8.15 4.02 -1.64
C TYR A 62 9.57 3.46 -1.72
N GLU A 63 10.54 4.23 -1.21
CA GLU A 63 11.84 3.70 -0.87
C GLU A 63 11.79 3.17 0.57
N LEU A 64 12.11 1.91 0.76
CA LEU A 64 11.96 1.20 2.01
C LEU A 64 13.29 0.62 2.47
N ARG A 65 13.57 0.67 3.76
CA ARG A 65 14.70 -0.04 4.36
C ARG A 65 14.23 -1.36 4.98
N VAL A 66 14.74 -2.47 4.46
CA VAL A 66 14.44 -3.84 4.90
C VAL A 66 15.74 -4.53 5.25
N ASN A 67 15.88 -5.00 6.50
CA ASN A 67 17.08 -5.72 6.98
C ASN A 67 18.40 -5.01 6.62
N GLY A 68 18.42 -3.67 6.72
CA GLY A 68 19.59 -2.86 6.41
C GLY A 68 19.79 -2.49 4.94
N ARG A 69 19.03 -3.07 3.99
CA ARG A 69 19.10 -2.76 2.55
C ARG A 69 17.94 -1.86 2.12
N ASN A 70 18.19 -0.99 1.15
CA ASN A 70 17.13 -0.16 0.55
C ASN A 70 16.49 -0.90 -0.63
N VAL A 71 15.16 -0.85 -0.71
CA VAL A 71 14.37 -1.43 -1.81
C VAL A 71 13.27 -0.46 -2.20
N THR A 72 13.05 -0.29 -3.50
CA THR A 72 11.94 0.52 -4.02
C THR A 72 10.79 -0.38 -4.41
N ARG A 73 9.57 -0.05 -3.94
CA ARG A 73 8.38 -0.87 -4.13
C ARG A 73 7.16 0.01 -4.46
N PRO A 74 6.28 -0.44 -5.37
CA PRO A 74 5.08 0.29 -5.72
C PRO A 74 4.12 0.37 -4.51
N VAL A 75 3.32 1.44 -4.46
CA VAL A 75 2.34 1.71 -3.39
C VAL A 75 1.45 0.51 -3.08
N GLN A 76 1.06 -0.26 -4.10
CA GLN A 76 0.18 -1.41 -3.97
C GLN A 76 0.78 -2.56 -3.15
N LEU A 77 2.10 -2.69 -3.11
CA LEU A 77 2.79 -3.75 -2.35
C LEU A 77 3.17 -3.30 -0.93
N VAL A 78 2.87 -2.06 -0.58
CA VAL A 78 3.18 -1.49 0.74
C VAL A 78 1.90 -1.42 1.56
N ILE A 79 1.87 -2.21 2.62
CA ILE A 79 0.70 -2.33 3.49
C ILE A 79 1.01 -1.59 4.81
N PRO A 80 0.27 -0.52 5.12
CA PRO A 80 0.48 0.21 6.36
C PRO A 80 0.10 -0.63 7.58
N LEU A 81 0.79 -0.39 8.70
CA LEU A 81 0.44 -0.94 10.00
C LEU A 81 -0.32 0.12 10.81
N GLU A 82 -1.47 -0.23 11.37
CA GLU A 82 -2.25 0.62 12.30
C GLU A 82 -1.62 0.61 13.70
N ILE A 83 -0.33 0.94 13.77
CA ILE A 83 0.37 1.10 15.03
C ILE A 83 0.41 2.58 15.39
N ASP A 84 0.01 2.90 16.62
CA ASP A 84 0.20 4.23 17.19
C ASP A 84 1.71 4.41 17.45
N GLN A 85 2.43 4.83 16.41
CA GLN A 85 3.74 5.41 16.60
C GLN A 85 3.43 6.75 17.25
N GLY A 86 3.73 6.92 18.54
CA GLY A 86 3.52 8.16 19.30
C GLY A 86 4.32 9.37 18.79
N GLY A 87 4.54 9.47 17.48
CA GLY A 87 5.05 10.61 16.77
C GLY A 87 3.89 11.57 16.46
N GLU A 88 4.08 12.82 16.88
CA GLU A 88 3.24 13.93 16.49
C GLU A 88 2.98 13.91 14.99
N VAL A 89 1.75 14.22 14.60
CA VAL A 89 1.35 14.33 13.21
C VAL A 89 2.04 15.53 12.56
N VAL A 90 3.33 15.39 12.20
CA VAL A 90 4.03 16.37 11.36
C VAL A 90 3.38 16.28 9.97
N ARG A 91 2.53 17.25 9.65
CA ARG A 91 2.07 17.47 8.29
C ARG A 91 3.32 17.86 7.50
N ASN A 92 3.99 16.88 6.89
CA ASN A 92 4.97 17.19 5.88
C ASN A 92 4.19 17.75 4.70
N GLU A 93 4.07 19.06 4.66
CA GLU A 93 3.71 19.82 3.49
C GLU A 93 4.88 19.63 2.52
N ILE A 94 4.78 18.58 1.70
CA ILE A 94 5.75 18.35 0.64
C ILE A 94 5.56 19.52 -0.32
N LYS A 95 6.47 20.50 -0.26
CA LYS A 95 6.57 21.55 -1.26
C LYS A 95 6.94 20.87 -2.58
N CYS A 96 5.92 20.61 -3.37
CA CYS A 96 6.07 20.34 -4.79
C CYS A 96 6.69 21.60 -5.40
N THR A 97 8.00 21.60 -5.66
CA THR A 97 8.60 22.62 -6.49
C THR A 97 8.14 22.36 -7.92
N VAL A 98 7.45 23.37 -8.46
CA VAL A 98 6.88 23.43 -9.81
C VAL A 98 7.92 23.29 -10.91
#